data_AF-A0A8H4KBH9-F1
#
_entry.id   AF-A0A8H4KBH9-F1
#
_cell.length_a   1.000
_cell.length_b   1.000
_cell.length_c   1.000
_cell.angle_alpha   90.00
_cell.angle_beta   90.00
_cell.angle_gamma   90.00
#
_symmetry.space_group_name_H-M   'P 1'
#
loop_
_entity.id
_entity.type
_entity.pdbx_description
1 polymer ?
#
loop_
_entity_poly.entity_id
_entity_poly.type
_entity_poly.pdbx_seq_one_letter_code
_entity_poly.pdbx_strand_id
1 'polypeptide(L)'
;MNLLAKILTYVRCNMEDAKKAVECGVDGVDLVIGTSSFLREYSHGKSMDMIKSTALEVIAYIKSKGIEVRFSSEDSFRRNLVDILHLYRACDKVGVDRVGVADIVGGATPRMVYDLIRTLRGEFLRLPISPTDSFANAHSALEAGATHVDTSVLGIGERNGITPLSGALMARMVVTAPDYVKSKYNLKALKSLETLVADVVQVNIPSNNPVTGFCAGIHAKAILANPSTYEIIDPHDFGMTRYISINSRITGWNAVKGRIEQLGLGSELSDAQIKEVYGSLLFSAMFHCTGDIDTMRRTAKIKQMADIRPLAIDDTDSIIRSYHLDLQTQV
;
A
#
# COMPACT_ATOMS: atom_id res chain seq x y z
N MET A 1 8.26 -8.09 24.72
CA MET A 1 8.75 -7.28 23.56
C MET A 1 8.74 -5.82 24.01
N ASN A 2 9.84 -5.08 23.87
CA ASN A 2 9.94 -3.69 24.33
C ASN A 2 9.40 -2.72 23.26
N LEU A 3 8.12 -2.89 22.89
CA LEU A 3 7.46 -2.06 21.88
C LEU A 3 6.82 -0.85 22.56
N LEU A 4 6.93 0.33 21.94
CA LEU A 4 6.24 1.55 22.38
C LEU A 4 4.76 1.58 21.95
N ALA A 5 4.38 0.73 20.99
CA ALA A 5 3.01 0.64 20.49
C ALA A 5 2.13 -0.16 21.45
N LYS A 6 0.87 0.26 21.59
CA LYS A 6 -0.15 -0.51 22.30
C LYS A 6 -0.45 -1.81 21.56
N ILE A 7 -0.60 -2.89 22.31
CA ILE A 7 -0.93 -4.23 21.82
C ILE A 7 -2.42 -4.45 22.00
N LEU A 8 -3.13 -4.60 20.89
CA LEU A 8 -4.56 -4.88 20.87
C LEU A 8 -4.81 -6.33 20.43
N THR A 9 -5.92 -6.91 20.85
CA THR A 9 -6.39 -8.21 20.33
C THR A 9 -7.83 -8.12 19.85
N TYR A 10 -8.15 -8.87 18.80
CA TYR A 10 -9.47 -8.94 18.21
C TYR A 10 -10.23 -10.16 18.71
N VAL A 11 -11.43 -9.95 19.26
CA VAL A 11 -12.27 -11.06 19.77
C VAL A 11 -13.74 -10.85 19.45
N ARG A 12 -14.49 -11.96 19.41
CA ARG A 12 -15.94 -11.91 19.34
C ARG A 12 -16.49 -11.33 20.64
N CYS A 13 -17.63 -10.64 20.56
CA CYS A 13 -18.30 -10.07 21.71
C CYS A 13 -18.99 -11.14 22.57
N ASN A 14 -18.20 -11.88 23.35
CA ASN A 14 -18.66 -12.80 24.39
C ASN A 14 -17.69 -12.78 25.59
N MET A 15 -18.17 -13.23 26.75
CA MET A 15 -17.43 -13.13 28.00
C MET A 15 -16.22 -14.06 28.06
N GLU A 16 -16.27 -15.23 27.42
CA GLU A 16 -15.18 -16.20 27.43
C GLU A 16 -13.95 -15.66 26.68
N ASP A 17 -14.16 -15.18 25.45
CA ASP A 17 -13.09 -14.61 24.62
C ASP A 17 -12.53 -13.33 25.26
N ALA A 18 -13.39 -12.50 25.87
CA ALA A 18 -12.96 -11.31 26.60
C ALA A 18 -12.08 -11.63 27.82
N LYS A 19 -12.43 -12.66 28.61
CA LYS A 19 -11.60 -13.12 29.75
C LYS A 19 -10.23 -13.57 29.28
N LYS A 20 -10.17 -14.41 28.24
CA LYS A 20 -8.91 -14.87 27.65
C LYS A 20 -8.06 -13.71 27.12
N ALA A 21 -8.67 -12.74 26.45
CA ALA A 21 -7.97 -11.55 25.97
C ALA A 21 -7.34 -10.75 27.12
N VAL A 22 -8.08 -10.54 28.22
CA VAL A 22 -7.56 -9.86 29.42
C VAL A 22 -6.41 -10.65 30.05
N GLU A 23 -6.52 -11.97 30.14
CA GLU A 23 -5.48 -12.85 30.69
C GLU A 23 -4.16 -12.79 29.90
N CYS A 24 -4.22 -12.49 28.60
CA CYS A 24 -3.04 -12.29 27.76
C CYS A 24 -2.26 -10.99 28.07
N GLY A 25 -2.80 -10.08 28.88
CA GLY A 25 -2.12 -8.82 29.26
C GLY A 25 -2.04 -7.80 28.12
N VAL A 26 -3.06 -7.73 27.27
CA VAL A 26 -3.18 -6.75 26.18
C VAL A 26 -3.53 -5.35 26.70
N ASP A 27 -3.12 -4.31 25.98
CA ASP A 27 -3.46 -2.92 26.30
C ASP A 27 -4.92 -2.57 25.94
N GLY A 28 -5.49 -3.31 24.98
CA GLY A 28 -6.88 -3.13 24.56
C GLY A 28 -7.48 -4.34 23.86
N VAL A 29 -8.82 -4.39 23.89
CA VAL A 29 -9.62 -5.44 23.28
C VAL A 29 -10.55 -4.83 22.23
N ASP A 30 -10.42 -5.34 21.02
CA ASP A 30 -11.25 -4.97 19.88
C ASP A 30 -12.39 -5.97 19.72
N LEU A 31 -13.57 -5.60 20.21
CA LEU A 31 -14.78 -6.42 20.13
C LEU A 31 -15.46 -6.29 18.78
N VAL A 32 -15.87 -7.42 18.21
CA VAL A 32 -16.79 -7.45 17.08
C VAL A 32 -18.12 -8.09 17.46
N ILE A 33 -19.21 -7.53 16.93
CA ILE A 33 -20.50 -8.21 16.95
C ILE A 33 -21.18 -8.12 15.57
N GLY A 34 -21.51 -9.30 15.04
CA GLY A 34 -22.31 -9.46 13.83
C GLY A 34 -23.69 -8.91 14.08
N THR A 35 -24.07 -7.85 13.37
CA THR A 35 -25.31 -7.14 13.69
C THR A 35 -26.28 -7.08 12.50
N SER A 36 -25.87 -7.39 11.25
CA SER A 36 -26.63 -7.00 10.04
C SER A 36 -27.96 -7.72 9.98
N SER A 37 -28.99 -7.15 9.35
CA SER A 37 -30.29 -7.82 9.22
C SER A 37 -30.11 -9.21 8.57
N PHE A 38 -29.23 -9.30 7.58
CA PHE A 38 -28.81 -10.55 6.94
C PHE A 38 -28.10 -11.50 7.91
N LEU A 39 -27.13 -11.03 8.71
CA LEU A 39 -26.47 -11.86 9.73
C LEU A 39 -27.44 -12.25 10.87
N ARG A 40 -28.42 -11.42 11.19
CA ARG A 40 -29.44 -11.73 12.22
C ARG A 40 -30.42 -12.79 11.73
N GLU A 41 -30.85 -12.71 10.48
CA GLU A 41 -31.77 -13.66 9.87
C GLU A 41 -31.11 -15.01 9.55
N TYR A 42 -29.85 -14.99 9.08
CA TYR A 42 -29.17 -16.18 8.57
C TYR A 42 -28.00 -16.71 9.41
N SER A 43 -27.47 -15.95 10.38
CA SER A 43 -26.28 -16.35 11.16
C SER A 43 -26.49 -16.41 12.67
N HIS A 44 -27.33 -15.54 13.27
CA HIS A 44 -27.38 -15.41 14.74
C HIS A 44 -28.74 -15.40 15.43
N GLY A 45 -29.88 -15.19 14.75
CA GLY A 45 -31.24 -15.31 15.34
C GLY A 45 -31.54 -14.42 16.57
N LYS A 46 -30.63 -13.51 16.96
CA LYS A 46 -30.73 -12.70 18.18
C LYS A 46 -31.46 -11.38 17.92
N SER A 47 -32.28 -10.95 18.88
CA SER A 47 -32.89 -9.62 18.89
C SER A 47 -31.82 -8.54 19.11
N MET A 48 -32.08 -7.31 18.65
CA MET A 48 -31.17 -6.18 18.90
C MET A 48 -30.98 -5.91 20.40
N ASP A 49 -32.00 -6.14 21.21
CA ASP A 49 -31.92 -5.96 22.67
C ASP A 49 -30.99 -6.98 23.31
N MET A 50 -30.99 -8.24 22.85
CA MET A 50 -30.04 -9.24 23.30
C MET A 50 -28.61 -8.88 22.91
N ILE A 51 -28.40 -8.50 21.65
CA ILE A 51 -27.09 -8.07 21.13
C ILE A 51 -26.54 -6.91 21.98
N LYS A 52 -27.39 -5.92 22.24
CA LYS A 52 -27.06 -4.76 23.08
C LYS A 52 -26.73 -5.21 24.51
N SER A 53 -27.56 -6.02 25.15
CA SER A 53 -27.33 -6.50 26.52
C SER A 53 -25.99 -7.22 26.65
N THR A 54 -25.70 -8.17 25.74
CA THR A 54 -24.41 -8.88 25.70
C THR A 54 -23.23 -7.93 25.49
N ALA A 55 -23.35 -6.97 24.57
CA ALA A 55 -22.29 -6.00 24.31
C ALA A 55 -21.97 -5.17 25.56
N LEU A 56 -22.99 -4.65 26.25
CA LEU A 56 -22.80 -3.81 27.43
C LEU A 56 -22.17 -4.60 28.59
N GLU A 57 -22.56 -5.85 28.78
CA GLU A 57 -21.98 -6.73 29.80
C GLU A 57 -20.48 -6.97 29.57
N VAL A 58 -20.11 -7.33 28.33
CA VAL A 58 -18.72 -7.62 27.97
C VAL A 58 -17.85 -6.35 28.02
N ILE A 59 -18.35 -5.23 27.53
CA ILE A 59 -17.66 -3.93 27.60
C ILE A 59 -17.40 -3.55 29.08
N ALA A 60 -18.42 -3.65 29.94
CA ALA A 60 -18.28 -3.32 31.36
C ALA A 60 -17.23 -4.19 32.05
N TYR A 61 -17.17 -5.49 31.72
CA TYR A 61 -16.13 -6.38 32.23
C TYR A 61 -14.73 -5.92 31.83
N ILE A 62 -14.47 -5.64 30.55
CA ILE A 62 -13.14 -5.21 30.07
C ILE A 62 -12.73 -3.89 30.72
N LYS A 63 -13.65 -2.91 30.78
CA LYS A 63 -13.40 -1.62 31.44
C LYS A 63 -13.08 -1.78 32.93
N SER A 64 -13.74 -2.72 33.63
CA SER A 64 -13.45 -3.00 35.04
C SER A 64 -12.02 -3.49 35.30
N LYS A 65 -11.33 -3.95 34.25
CA LYS A 65 -9.93 -4.39 34.28
C LYS A 65 -8.95 -3.28 33.87
N GLY A 66 -9.44 -2.08 33.57
CA GLY A 66 -8.60 -0.95 33.16
C GLY A 66 -8.02 -1.06 31.75
N ILE A 67 -8.60 -1.92 30.90
CA ILE A 67 -8.13 -2.20 29.55
C ILE A 67 -8.97 -1.39 28.54
N GLU A 68 -8.33 -0.89 27.47
CA GLU A 68 -9.04 -0.15 26.42
C GLU A 68 -10.02 -1.06 25.68
N VAL A 69 -11.16 -0.52 25.26
CA VAL A 69 -12.13 -1.27 24.48
C VAL A 69 -12.54 -0.53 23.22
N ARG A 70 -12.37 -1.20 22.08
CA ARG A 70 -13.01 -0.82 20.82
C ARG A 70 -14.25 -1.68 20.63
N PHE A 71 -15.34 -1.05 20.22
CA PHE A 71 -16.53 -1.78 19.79
C PHE A 71 -16.77 -1.58 18.29
N SER A 72 -16.71 -2.67 17.52
CA SER A 72 -16.92 -2.67 16.09
C SER A 72 -18.26 -3.30 15.74
N SER A 73 -19.04 -2.61 14.91
CA SER A 73 -20.19 -3.23 14.24
C SER A 73 -19.72 -3.85 12.93
N GLU A 74 -20.02 -5.14 12.74
CA GLU A 74 -19.74 -5.80 11.47
C GLU A 74 -20.70 -5.27 10.39
N ASP A 75 -20.17 -5.11 9.17
CA ASP A 75 -20.94 -4.82 7.96
C ASP A 75 -21.75 -3.51 8.06
N SER A 76 -21.10 -2.43 8.49
CA SER A 76 -21.75 -1.16 8.83
C SER A 76 -22.44 -0.51 7.64
N PHE A 77 -21.93 -0.68 6.42
CA PHE A 77 -22.42 0.04 5.24
C PHE A 77 -23.69 -0.55 4.60
N ARG A 78 -24.10 -1.77 4.98
CA ARG A 78 -25.32 -2.42 4.48
C ARG A 78 -26.48 -2.39 5.48
N ARG A 79 -26.43 -1.49 6.46
CA ARG A 79 -27.40 -1.42 7.56
C ARG A 79 -28.28 -0.19 7.50
N ASN A 80 -29.38 -0.27 8.27
CA ASN A 80 -30.10 0.92 8.69
C ASN A 80 -29.22 1.76 9.64
N LEU A 81 -29.01 3.03 9.26
CA LEU A 81 -28.23 4.01 10.03
C LEU A 81 -28.78 4.22 11.45
N VAL A 82 -30.11 4.16 11.63
CA VAL A 82 -30.76 4.33 12.93
C VAL A 82 -30.32 3.26 13.92
N ASP A 83 -30.20 2.00 13.46
CA ASP A 83 -29.77 0.88 14.31
C ASP A 83 -28.31 1.04 14.74
N ILE A 84 -27.44 1.47 13.83
CA ILE A 84 -26.02 1.73 14.11
C ILE A 84 -25.90 2.83 15.17
N LEU A 85 -26.59 3.95 14.98
CA LEU A 85 -26.54 5.08 15.90
C LEU A 85 -27.06 4.70 17.29
N HIS A 86 -28.16 3.93 17.37
CA HIS A 86 -28.66 3.44 18.65
C HIS A 86 -27.67 2.51 19.37
N LEU A 87 -27.01 1.62 18.63
CA LEU A 87 -26.00 0.72 19.19
C LEU A 87 -24.78 1.48 19.68
N TYR A 88 -24.21 2.36 18.86
CA TYR A 88 -23.05 3.15 19.27
C TYR A 88 -23.36 4.12 20.41
N ARG A 89 -24.57 4.71 20.48
CA ARG A 89 -25.02 5.50 21.65
C ARG A 89 -25.07 4.66 22.93
N ALA A 90 -25.44 3.39 22.83
CA ALA A 90 -25.43 2.51 23.99
C ALA A 90 -24.00 2.19 24.44
N CYS A 91 -23.10 1.91 23.50
CA CYS A 91 -21.69 1.64 23.78
C CYS A 91 -20.97 2.87 24.35
N ASP A 92 -21.20 4.05 23.78
CA ASP A 92 -20.62 5.33 24.26
C ASP A 92 -21.03 5.62 25.71
N LYS A 93 -22.30 5.40 26.06
CA LYS A 93 -22.78 5.54 27.45
C LYS A 93 -22.08 4.64 28.46
N VAL A 94 -21.62 3.46 28.04
CA VAL A 94 -20.87 2.52 28.89
C VAL A 94 -19.36 2.82 28.88
N GLY A 95 -18.92 3.76 28.04
CA GLY A 95 -17.56 4.29 28.06
C GLY A 95 -16.58 3.47 27.23
N VAL A 96 -17.00 3.01 26.05
CA VAL A 96 -16.05 2.49 25.06
C VAL A 96 -15.01 3.55 24.70
N ASP A 97 -13.77 3.13 24.44
CA ASP A 97 -12.67 4.05 24.12
C ASP A 97 -12.61 4.36 22.62
N ARG A 98 -13.22 3.51 21.78
CA ARG A 98 -13.22 3.63 20.31
C ARG A 98 -14.41 2.90 19.71
N VAL A 99 -14.92 3.41 18.58
CA VAL A 99 -15.87 2.68 17.72
C VAL A 99 -15.22 2.29 16.41
N GLY A 100 -15.42 1.05 15.98
CA GLY A 100 -14.99 0.56 14.67
C GLY A 100 -16.16 0.51 13.70
N VAL A 101 -15.92 0.97 12.47
CA VAL A 101 -16.87 0.94 11.35
C VAL A 101 -16.26 0.05 10.28
N ALA A 102 -16.93 -1.00 9.85
CA ALA A 102 -16.31 -1.98 8.96
C ALA A 102 -17.07 -2.13 7.64
N ASP A 103 -16.38 -1.95 6.51
CA ASP A 103 -16.82 -2.42 5.21
C ASP A 103 -16.29 -3.83 4.95
N ILE A 104 -17.01 -4.81 5.49
CA ILE A 104 -16.58 -6.22 5.46
C ILE A 104 -16.58 -6.78 4.04
N VAL A 105 -17.41 -6.26 3.13
CA VAL A 105 -17.58 -6.79 1.77
C VAL A 105 -16.84 -5.96 0.72
N GLY A 106 -16.46 -4.73 1.03
CA GLY A 106 -15.81 -3.83 0.08
C GLY A 106 -16.80 -3.17 -0.89
N GLY A 107 -18.04 -2.94 -0.44
CA GLY A 107 -19.12 -2.36 -1.25
C GLY A 107 -19.30 -0.85 -1.07
N ALA A 108 -18.63 -0.24 -0.09
CA ALA A 108 -18.77 1.17 0.20
C ALA A 108 -18.00 2.03 -0.81
N THR A 109 -18.60 3.15 -1.22
CA THR A 109 -17.91 4.17 -2.01
C THR A 109 -17.29 5.24 -1.10
N PRO A 110 -16.24 5.97 -1.54
CA PRO A 110 -15.59 6.96 -0.68
C PRO A 110 -16.54 8.03 -0.12
N ARG A 111 -17.54 8.44 -0.89
CA ARG A 111 -18.57 9.38 -0.43
C ARG A 111 -19.49 8.78 0.64
N MET A 112 -19.90 7.53 0.47
CA MET A 112 -20.69 6.82 1.49
C MET A 112 -19.91 6.70 2.80
N VAL A 113 -18.61 6.43 2.72
CA VAL A 113 -17.71 6.41 3.88
C VAL A 113 -17.62 7.80 4.51
N TYR A 114 -17.36 8.83 3.72
CA TYR A 114 -17.30 10.20 4.20
C TYR A 114 -18.57 10.60 4.96
N ASP A 115 -19.75 10.39 4.36
CA ASP A 115 -21.04 10.79 4.94
C ASP A 115 -21.35 10.05 6.24
N LEU A 116 -21.09 8.73 6.28
CA LEU A 116 -21.31 7.94 7.49
C LEU A 116 -20.37 8.38 8.62
N ILE A 117 -19.07 8.49 8.34
CA ILE A 117 -18.07 8.87 9.33
C ILE A 117 -18.33 10.29 9.82
N ARG A 118 -18.70 11.23 8.93
CA ARG A 118 -19.04 12.60 9.28
C ARG A 118 -20.26 12.68 10.19
N THR A 119 -21.27 11.86 9.92
CA THR A 119 -22.47 11.72 10.76
C THR A 119 -22.12 11.18 12.13
N LEU A 120 -21.36 10.08 12.19
CA LEU A 120 -20.89 9.50 13.45
C LEU A 120 -20.03 10.49 14.24
N ARG A 121 -19.20 11.27 13.58
CA ARG A 121 -18.35 12.26 14.23
C ARG A 121 -19.14 13.43 14.81
N GLY A 122 -20.26 13.80 14.19
CA GLY A 122 -21.20 14.80 14.73
C GLY A 122 -21.91 14.32 16.00
N GLU A 123 -22.26 13.03 16.05
CA GLU A 123 -22.95 12.40 17.18
C GLU A 123 -21.99 12.02 18.32
N PHE A 124 -20.78 11.55 17.98
CA PHE A 124 -19.79 11.01 18.90
C PHE A 124 -18.48 11.81 18.83
N LEU A 125 -18.55 13.07 19.24
CA LEU A 125 -17.45 14.05 19.14
C LEU A 125 -16.18 13.67 19.93
N ARG A 126 -16.14 12.56 20.66
CA ARG A 126 -14.95 12.14 21.41
C ARG A 126 -14.46 10.76 21.04
N LEU A 127 -15.27 9.96 20.35
CA LEU A 127 -14.92 8.60 20.01
C LEU A 127 -14.03 8.55 18.76
N PRO A 128 -12.83 7.97 18.87
CA PRO A 128 -12.06 7.52 17.72
C PRO A 128 -12.90 6.60 16.83
N ILE A 129 -12.79 6.80 15.51
CA ILE A 129 -13.44 5.97 14.48
C ILE A 129 -12.36 5.28 13.67
N SER A 130 -12.52 3.97 13.41
CA SER A 130 -11.57 3.14 12.63
C SER A 130 -12.29 2.41 11.50
N PRO A 131 -12.09 2.80 10.22
CA PRO A 131 -12.55 2.05 9.07
C PRO A 131 -11.65 0.85 8.78
N THR A 132 -12.25 -0.31 8.47
CA THR A 132 -11.58 -1.40 7.73
C THR A 132 -12.10 -1.38 6.31
N ASP A 133 -11.31 -0.87 5.36
CA ASP A 133 -11.77 -0.65 3.99
C ASP A 133 -10.60 -0.57 3.01
N SER A 134 -10.88 -0.30 1.74
CA SER A 134 -9.94 0.11 0.70
C SER A 134 -9.26 1.44 1.02
N PHE A 135 -8.10 1.68 0.42
CA PHE A 135 -7.30 2.88 0.67
C PHE A 135 -8.07 4.20 0.42
N ALA A 136 -8.86 4.29 -0.66
CA ALA A 136 -9.60 5.51 -0.97
C ALA A 136 -10.65 5.83 0.11
N ASN A 137 -11.32 4.79 0.61
CA ASN A 137 -12.30 4.90 1.68
C ASN A 137 -11.63 5.26 3.02
N ALA A 138 -10.47 4.69 3.32
CA ALA A 138 -9.68 5.07 4.49
C ALA A 138 -9.28 6.55 4.46
N HIS A 139 -8.86 7.08 3.29
CA HIS A 139 -8.56 8.50 3.16
C HIS A 139 -9.80 9.38 3.35
N SER A 140 -10.93 9.04 2.72
CA SER A 140 -12.19 9.79 2.91
C SER A 140 -12.73 9.71 4.34
N ALA A 141 -12.50 8.61 5.05
CA ALA A 141 -12.82 8.53 6.48
C ALA A 141 -11.97 9.51 7.31
N LEU A 142 -10.67 9.63 7.02
CA LEU A 142 -9.79 10.62 7.66
C LEU A 142 -10.28 12.04 7.39
N GLU A 143 -10.65 12.37 6.14
CA GLU A 143 -11.23 13.66 5.77
C GLU A 143 -12.53 13.97 6.53
N ALA A 144 -13.32 12.94 6.85
CA ALA A 144 -14.56 13.05 7.62
C ALA A 144 -14.37 13.13 9.15
N GLY A 145 -13.14 12.93 9.65
CA GLY A 145 -12.76 13.03 11.06
C GLY A 145 -12.50 11.70 11.77
N ALA A 146 -12.29 10.60 11.05
CA ALA A 146 -11.72 9.39 11.64
C ALA A 146 -10.31 9.68 12.19
N THR A 147 -9.93 8.98 13.26
CA THR A 147 -8.65 9.21 13.96
C THR A 147 -7.71 8.00 13.89
N HIS A 148 -8.22 6.85 13.49
CA HIS A 148 -7.49 5.60 13.37
C HIS A 148 -7.88 4.94 12.05
N VAL A 149 -6.99 4.15 11.46
CA VAL A 149 -7.23 3.39 10.23
C VAL A 149 -6.62 2.02 10.42
N ASP A 150 -7.40 0.97 10.14
CA ASP A 150 -6.89 -0.40 10.16
C ASP A 150 -6.15 -0.66 8.85
N THR A 151 -4.91 -1.11 8.94
CA THR A 151 -4.05 -1.35 7.78
C THR A 151 -3.34 -2.69 7.91
N SER A 152 -2.92 -3.24 6.77
CA SER A 152 -2.06 -4.42 6.73
C SER A 152 -0.87 -4.18 5.81
N VAL A 153 0.27 -4.80 6.10
CA VAL A 153 1.45 -4.76 5.21
C VAL A 153 1.07 -5.46 3.90
N LEU A 154 1.35 -4.80 2.76
CA LEU A 154 0.88 -5.22 1.43
C LEU A 154 -0.66 -5.32 1.30
N GLY A 155 -1.41 -4.83 2.29
CA GLY A 155 -2.87 -4.92 2.32
C GLY A 155 -3.41 -6.32 2.60
N ILE A 156 -2.58 -7.29 3.03
CA ILE A 156 -3.02 -8.68 3.20
C ILE A 156 -4.18 -8.79 4.20
N GLY A 157 -5.20 -9.54 3.84
CA GLY A 157 -6.39 -9.80 4.66
C GLY A 157 -7.33 -10.76 3.96
N GLU A 158 -8.58 -10.85 4.41
CA GLU A 158 -9.58 -11.69 3.75
C GLU A 158 -9.78 -11.31 2.28
N ARG A 159 -10.01 -12.31 1.41
CA ARG A 159 -10.20 -12.16 -0.04
C ARG A 159 -8.99 -11.47 -0.70
N ASN A 160 -9.12 -10.20 -1.08
CA ASN A 160 -8.05 -9.38 -1.65
C ASN A 160 -7.47 -8.38 -0.64
N GLY A 161 -7.95 -8.41 0.61
CA GLY A 161 -7.34 -7.70 1.72
C GLY A 161 -8.03 -6.40 2.14
N ILE A 162 -7.27 -5.57 2.88
CA ILE A 162 -7.68 -4.29 3.45
C ILE A 162 -6.71 -3.18 3.03
N THR A 163 -6.87 -1.96 3.55
CA THR A 163 -5.98 -0.81 3.26
C THR A 163 -4.51 -1.20 3.42
N PRO A 164 -3.71 -1.14 2.34
CA PRO A 164 -2.27 -1.35 2.43
C PRO A 164 -1.61 -0.22 3.25
N LEU A 165 -0.88 -0.60 4.30
CA LEU A 165 -0.09 0.33 5.12
C LEU A 165 0.92 1.05 4.23
N SER A 166 1.79 0.26 3.63
CA SER A 166 2.83 0.65 2.70
C SER A 166 2.25 0.77 1.28
N GLY A 167 2.89 1.60 0.46
CA GLY A 167 2.46 1.88 -0.90
C GLY A 167 1.26 2.81 -0.99
N ALA A 168 0.04 2.38 -0.66
CA ALA A 168 -1.16 3.19 -0.92
C ALA A 168 -1.37 4.30 0.12
N LEU A 169 -1.52 3.94 1.41
CA LEU A 169 -1.84 4.91 2.45
C LEU A 169 -0.69 5.88 2.72
N MET A 170 0.53 5.36 2.94
CA MET A 170 1.69 6.23 3.22
C MET A 170 2.06 7.15 2.05
N ALA A 171 1.94 6.70 0.78
CA ALA A 171 2.18 7.58 -0.36
C ALA A 171 1.25 8.78 -0.37
N ARG A 172 -0.06 8.54 -0.18
CA ARG A 172 -1.03 9.63 -0.11
C ARG A 172 -0.79 10.54 1.07
N MET A 173 -0.53 9.96 2.25
CA MET A 173 -0.36 10.72 3.48
C MET A 173 0.89 11.60 3.44
N VAL A 174 1.98 11.18 2.77
CA VAL A 174 3.15 12.05 2.54
C VAL A 174 2.80 13.29 1.73
N VAL A 175 1.85 13.18 0.79
CA VAL A 175 1.41 14.34 -0.02
C VAL A 175 0.46 15.23 0.78
N THR A 176 -0.48 14.66 1.53
CA THR A 176 -1.53 15.45 2.21
C THR A 176 -1.15 15.93 3.61
N ALA A 177 -0.20 15.27 4.27
CA ALA A 177 0.25 15.59 5.64
C ALA A 177 1.75 15.27 5.83
N PRO A 178 2.66 15.86 5.02
CA PRO A 178 4.07 15.49 4.97
C PRO A 178 4.75 15.55 6.35
N ASP A 179 4.58 16.64 7.09
CA ASP A 179 5.29 16.86 8.35
C ASP A 179 4.92 15.81 9.40
N TYR A 180 3.62 15.52 9.55
CA TYR A 180 3.12 14.50 10.48
C TYR A 180 3.65 13.11 10.12
N VAL A 181 3.64 12.76 8.84
CA VAL A 181 4.04 11.42 8.41
C VAL A 181 5.54 11.24 8.60
N LYS A 182 6.35 12.22 8.18
CA LYS A 182 7.82 12.17 8.30
C LYS A 182 8.28 12.24 9.75
N SER A 183 7.54 12.89 10.65
CA SER A 183 7.88 12.92 12.07
C SER A 183 7.48 11.66 12.83
N LYS A 184 6.39 10.99 12.42
CA LYS A 184 5.82 9.86 13.16
C LYS A 184 6.29 8.49 12.66
N TYR A 185 6.52 8.34 11.36
CA TYR A 185 6.80 7.04 10.73
C TYR A 185 8.20 6.99 10.13
N ASN A 186 8.87 5.84 10.28
CA ASN A 186 10.11 5.56 9.56
C ASN A 186 9.82 5.03 8.15
N LEU A 187 9.61 5.94 7.19
CA LEU A 187 9.26 5.61 5.81
C LEU A 187 10.32 4.77 5.10
N LYS A 188 11.59 4.92 5.47
CA LYS A 188 12.71 4.17 4.87
C LYS A 188 12.66 2.67 5.19
N ALA A 189 11.96 2.28 6.26
CA ALA A 189 11.81 0.88 6.64
C ALA A 189 10.68 0.16 5.87
N LEU A 190 9.85 0.86 5.09
CA LEU A 190 8.67 0.28 4.45
C LEU A 190 9.04 -0.81 3.44
N LYS A 191 10.09 -0.61 2.62
CA LYS A 191 10.51 -1.63 1.65
C LYS A 191 10.95 -2.92 2.34
N SER A 192 11.79 -2.83 3.37
CA SER A 192 12.22 -4.00 4.14
C SER A 192 11.07 -4.69 4.86
N LEU A 193 10.10 -3.93 5.36
CA LEU A 193 8.92 -4.47 6.02
C LEU A 193 8.04 -5.25 5.04
N GLU A 194 7.80 -4.71 3.86
CA GLU A 194 7.06 -5.42 2.80
C GLU A 194 7.78 -6.65 2.31
N THR A 195 9.10 -6.57 2.07
CA THR A 195 9.91 -7.74 1.68
C THR A 195 9.83 -8.83 2.74
N LEU A 196 9.97 -8.49 4.02
CA LEU A 196 9.83 -9.45 5.11
C LEU A 196 8.47 -10.15 5.09
N VAL A 197 7.37 -9.39 4.97
CA VAL A 197 6.03 -9.97 4.96
C VAL A 197 5.78 -10.79 3.69
N ALA A 198 6.20 -10.30 2.53
CA ALA A 198 6.15 -11.01 1.26
C ALA A 198 6.85 -12.37 1.34
N ASP A 199 8.06 -12.40 1.92
CA ASP A 199 8.83 -13.61 2.13
C ASP A 199 8.14 -14.57 3.12
N VAL A 200 7.58 -14.06 4.22
CA VAL A 200 6.88 -14.89 5.21
C VAL A 200 5.61 -15.53 4.63
N VAL A 201 4.83 -14.77 3.86
CA VAL A 201 3.57 -15.26 3.26
C VAL A 201 3.74 -15.86 1.87
N GLN A 202 4.97 -15.89 1.35
CA GLN A 202 5.34 -16.47 0.05
C GLN A 202 4.57 -15.86 -1.13
N VAL A 203 4.48 -14.52 -1.16
CA VAL A 203 3.88 -13.77 -2.26
C VAL A 203 4.89 -12.81 -2.88
N ASN A 204 4.76 -12.52 -4.17
CA ASN A 204 5.59 -11.51 -4.82
C ASN A 204 5.01 -10.11 -4.56
N ILE A 205 5.88 -9.12 -4.35
CA ILE A 205 5.49 -7.71 -4.37
C ILE A 205 5.18 -7.32 -5.83
N PRO A 206 3.98 -6.83 -6.16
CA PRO A 206 3.66 -6.40 -7.51
C PRO A 206 4.63 -5.32 -8.01
N SER A 207 5.03 -5.39 -9.28
CA SER A 207 5.92 -4.39 -9.88
C SER A 207 5.29 -2.98 -9.88
N ASN A 208 3.97 -2.89 -9.96
CA ASN A 208 3.23 -1.65 -9.85
C ASN A 208 2.78 -1.31 -8.41
N ASN A 209 3.31 -2.00 -7.39
CA ASN A 209 3.00 -1.64 -6.00
C ASN A 209 3.44 -0.19 -5.74
N PRO A 210 2.59 0.68 -5.19
CA PRO A 210 2.98 2.07 -5.03
C PRO A 210 4.19 2.18 -4.09
N VAL A 211 5.03 3.20 -4.28
CA VAL A 211 6.32 3.41 -3.57
C VAL A 211 7.36 2.33 -3.84
N THR A 212 7.10 1.09 -3.46
CA THR A 212 8.11 0.03 -3.35
C THR A 212 8.18 -0.90 -4.55
N GLY A 213 7.23 -0.79 -5.48
CA GLY A 213 7.25 -1.45 -6.77
C GLY A 213 8.31 -0.85 -7.70
N PHE A 214 8.52 -1.51 -8.82
CA PHE A 214 9.43 -1.12 -9.88
C PHE A 214 8.66 -0.96 -11.20
N CYS A 215 8.57 0.26 -11.73
CA CYS A 215 7.93 0.51 -13.02
C CYS A 215 8.77 1.48 -13.88
N ALA A 216 8.94 1.15 -15.16
CA ALA A 216 9.63 1.98 -16.16
C ALA A 216 8.62 2.85 -16.92
N GLY A 217 8.98 4.11 -17.23
CA GLY A 217 8.08 5.05 -17.92
C GLY A 217 8.74 5.80 -19.09
N ILE A 218 7.92 6.25 -20.06
CA ILE A 218 8.35 7.02 -21.25
C ILE A 218 8.85 8.44 -20.94
N HIS A 219 8.55 8.98 -19.75
CA HIS A 219 8.74 10.39 -19.42
C HIS A 219 10.14 10.75 -18.89
N ALA A 220 11.13 9.90 -19.15
CA ALA A 220 12.50 10.08 -18.67
C ALA A 220 13.09 11.47 -18.97
N LYS A 221 12.81 12.06 -20.14
CA LYS A 221 13.29 13.42 -20.48
C LYS A 221 12.80 14.49 -19.50
N ALA A 222 11.52 14.46 -19.16
CA ALA A 222 10.95 15.46 -18.27
C ALA A 222 11.43 15.28 -16.84
N ILE A 223 11.57 14.02 -16.39
CA ILE A 223 12.12 13.68 -15.08
C ILE A 223 13.59 14.12 -14.97
N LEU A 224 14.40 13.94 -16.02
CA LEU A 224 15.79 14.41 -16.07
C LEU A 224 15.90 15.94 -16.01
N ALA A 225 14.95 16.66 -16.63
CA ALA A 225 14.92 18.12 -16.60
C ALA A 225 14.45 18.68 -15.25
N ASN A 226 13.36 18.13 -14.71
CA ASN A 226 12.86 18.43 -13.38
C ASN A 226 12.02 17.25 -12.87
N PRO A 227 12.51 16.47 -11.88
CA PRO A 227 11.81 15.29 -11.39
C PRO A 227 10.38 15.56 -10.89
N SER A 228 10.13 16.74 -10.32
CA SER A 228 8.81 17.15 -9.80
C SER A 228 7.74 17.26 -10.88
N THR A 229 8.10 17.17 -12.17
CA THR A 229 7.13 17.13 -13.28
C THR A 229 6.26 15.88 -13.28
N TYR A 230 6.79 14.74 -12.81
CA TYR A 230 6.09 13.45 -12.80
C TYR A 230 6.21 12.70 -11.47
N GLU A 231 6.99 13.21 -10.53
CA GLU A 231 7.17 12.61 -9.20
C GLU A 231 6.49 13.48 -8.15
N ILE A 232 5.27 13.07 -7.76
CA ILE A 232 4.51 13.74 -6.68
C ILE A 232 5.13 13.51 -5.29
N ILE A 233 6.00 12.51 -5.17
CA ILE A 233 6.67 12.09 -3.92
C ILE A 233 8.15 11.95 -4.21
N ASP A 234 9.00 12.42 -3.29
CA ASP A 234 10.44 12.22 -3.37
C ASP A 234 10.81 10.78 -2.96
N PRO A 235 11.43 9.97 -3.84
CA PRO A 235 11.86 8.61 -3.48
C PRO A 235 12.85 8.58 -2.29
N HIS A 236 13.60 9.65 -2.04
CA HIS A 236 14.53 9.72 -0.90
C HIS A 236 13.83 9.69 0.46
N ASP A 237 12.59 10.19 0.55
CA ASP A 237 11.79 10.10 1.77
C ASP A 237 11.57 8.64 2.19
N PHE A 238 11.50 7.74 1.20
CA PHE A 238 11.29 6.31 1.37
C PHE A 238 12.59 5.51 1.35
N GLY A 239 13.75 6.17 1.35
CA GLY A 239 15.06 5.51 1.28
C GLY A 239 15.33 4.86 -0.06
N MET A 240 14.60 5.27 -1.10
CA MET A 240 14.74 4.75 -2.45
C MET A 240 15.48 5.76 -3.31
N THR A 241 16.14 5.27 -4.35
CA THR A 241 16.78 6.08 -5.37
C THR A 241 15.97 6.08 -6.64
N ARG A 242 15.97 7.20 -7.36
CA ARG A 242 15.39 7.28 -8.70
C ARG A 242 16.14 6.32 -9.62
N TYR A 243 15.39 5.44 -10.28
CA TYR A 243 15.90 4.59 -11.34
C TYR A 243 15.20 4.95 -12.65
N ILE A 244 15.97 5.39 -13.64
CA ILE A 244 15.48 5.56 -15.00
C ILE A 244 15.92 4.32 -15.76
N SER A 245 14.98 3.46 -16.14
CA SER A 245 15.29 2.33 -17.01
C SER A 245 15.62 2.86 -18.41
N ILE A 246 16.86 2.64 -18.83
CA ILE A 246 17.37 3.06 -20.15
C ILE A 246 17.33 1.88 -21.15
N ASN A 247 17.13 0.67 -20.63
CA ASN A 247 17.15 -0.58 -21.37
C ASN A 247 15.73 -1.16 -21.59
N SER A 248 14.69 -0.32 -21.52
CA SER A 248 13.33 -0.75 -21.87
C SER A 248 12.99 -0.34 -23.30
N ARG A 249 12.12 -1.11 -23.98
CA ARG A 249 11.53 -0.75 -25.28
C ARG A 249 10.83 0.63 -25.28
N ILE A 250 10.50 1.10 -24.09
CA ILE A 250 9.71 2.29 -23.79
C ILE A 250 10.63 3.51 -23.57
N THR A 251 11.94 3.28 -23.43
CA THR A 251 12.96 4.33 -23.30
C THR A 251 13.04 5.11 -24.61
N GLY A 252 13.04 6.44 -24.56
CA GLY A 252 13.26 7.29 -25.73
C GLY A 252 14.72 7.71 -25.89
N TRP A 253 15.11 8.10 -27.10
CA TRP A 253 16.47 8.58 -27.45
C TRP A 253 17.04 9.61 -26.45
N ASN A 254 16.21 10.52 -25.94
CA ASN A 254 16.64 11.55 -24.98
C ASN A 254 17.14 10.97 -23.64
N ALA A 255 16.61 9.83 -23.20
CA ALA A 255 17.04 9.18 -21.96
C ALA A 255 18.41 8.50 -22.15
N VAL A 256 18.65 7.92 -23.33
CA VAL A 256 19.97 7.38 -23.71
C VAL A 256 21.00 8.50 -23.79
N LYS A 257 20.65 9.61 -24.46
CA LYS A 257 21.50 10.80 -24.54
C LYS A 257 21.85 11.35 -23.16
N GLY A 258 20.86 11.54 -22.28
CA GLY A 258 21.10 12.03 -20.92
C GLY A 258 22.03 11.12 -20.10
N ARG A 259 22.01 9.79 -20.32
CA ARG A 259 22.95 8.87 -19.67
C ARG A 259 24.36 8.93 -20.25
N ILE A 260 24.48 9.04 -21.56
CA ILE A 260 25.77 9.23 -22.24
C ILE A 260 26.46 10.51 -21.75
N GLU A 261 25.68 11.57 -21.55
CA GLU A 261 26.16 12.82 -20.93
C GLU A 261 26.59 12.60 -19.47
N GLN A 262 25.81 11.89 -18.66
CA GLN A 262 26.19 11.53 -17.27
C GLN A 262 27.46 10.68 -17.19
N LEU A 263 27.72 9.84 -18.18
CA LEU A 263 28.93 9.02 -18.26
C LEU A 263 30.16 9.81 -18.74
N GLY A 264 30.01 11.10 -19.06
CA GLY A 264 31.08 11.95 -19.55
C GLY A 264 31.39 11.76 -21.05
N LEU A 265 30.59 10.98 -21.77
CA LEU A 265 30.81 10.63 -23.18
C LEU A 265 30.02 11.53 -24.16
N GLY A 266 29.30 12.54 -23.64
CA GLY A 266 28.41 13.39 -24.43
C GLY A 266 29.11 14.25 -25.48
N SER A 267 30.37 14.64 -25.25
CA SER A 267 31.20 15.37 -26.22
C SER A 267 31.88 14.46 -27.25
N GLU A 268 31.86 13.15 -27.03
CA GLU A 268 32.61 12.16 -27.80
C GLU A 268 31.71 11.37 -28.76
N LEU A 269 30.40 11.42 -28.56
CA LEU A 269 29.41 10.76 -29.41
C LEU A 269 28.50 11.79 -30.08
N SER A 270 28.43 11.74 -31.40
CA SER A 270 27.49 12.52 -32.20
C SER A 270 26.04 12.04 -32.02
N ASP A 271 25.06 12.90 -32.29
CA ASP A 271 23.64 12.54 -32.22
C ASP A 271 23.28 11.32 -33.10
N ALA A 272 24.01 11.10 -34.21
CA ALA A 272 23.86 9.93 -35.06
C ALA A 272 24.35 8.64 -34.36
N GLN A 273 25.52 8.68 -33.72
CA GLN A 273 26.06 7.55 -32.95
C GLN A 273 25.20 7.23 -31.72
N ILE A 274 24.68 8.26 -31.04
CA ILE A 274 23.72 8.08 -29.94
C ILE A 274 22.45 7.38 -30.44
N LYS A 275 22.00 7.67 -31.67
CA LYS A 275 20.85 7.01 -32.30
C LYS A 275 21.14 5.55 -32.66
N GLU A 276 22.36 5.20 -33.02
CA GLU A 276 22.80 3.82 -33.23
C GLU A 276 22.83 3.03 -31.91
N VAL A 277 23.42 3.61 -30.85
CA VAL A 277 23.40 3.02 -29.50
C VAL A 277 21.97 2.78 -29.03
N TYR A 278 21.09 3.77 -29.23
CA TYR A 278 19.66 3.63 -28.96
C TYR A 278 19.00 2.49 -29.75
N GLY A 279 19.32 2.35 -31.04
CA GLY A 279 18.84 1.25 -31.88
C GLY A 279 19.29 -0.12 -31.38
N SER A 280 20.56 -0.25 -30.96
CA SER A 280 21.12 -1.48 -30.39
C SER A 280 20.46 -1.86 -29.05
N LEU A 281 20.22 -0.88 -28.18
CA LEU A 281 19.50 -1.08 -26.92
C LEU A 281 18.03 -1.50 -27.16
N LEU A 282 17.33 -0.85 -28.10
CA LEU A 282 15.98 -1.24 -28.50
C LEU A 282 15.93 -2.67 -29.04
N PHE A 283 16.89 -3.05 -29.89
CA PHE A 283 16.96 -4.39 -30.47
C PHE A 283 17.18 -5.47 -29.38
N SER A 284 18.08 -5.21 -28.43
CA SER A 284 18.31 -6.06 -27.26
C SER A 284 17.06 -6.20 -26.39
N ALA A 285 16.36 -5.09 -26.12
CA ALA A 285 15.11 -5.08 -25.34
C ALA A 285 13.94 -5.76 -26.07
N MET A 286 13.87 -5.71 -27.41
CA MET A 286 12.81 -6.35 -28.21
C MET A 286 12.90 -7.87 -28.17
N PHE A 287 14.12 -8.42 -28.18
CA PHE A 287 14.38 -9.87 -28.08
C PHE A 287 13.87 -10.49 -26.77
N HIS A 288 13.73 -9.69 -25.71
CA HIS A 288 13.30 -10.16 -24.38
C HIS A 288 11.77 -10.20 -24.21
N CYS A 289 10.99 -9.50 -25.04
CA CYS A 289 9.53 -9.40 -24.89
C CYS A 289 8.73 -10.34 -25.80
N THR A 290 9.30 -10.84 -26.88
CA THR A 290 8.61 -11.74 -27.81
C THR A 290 9.21 -13.13 -27.70
N GLY A 291 8.58 -14.02 -26.93
CA GLY A 291 8.88 -15.45 -26.94
C GLY A 291 8.51 -16.14 -28.27
N ASP A 292 8.73 -15.47 -29.40
CA ASP A 292 8.37 -15.91 -30.73
C ASP A 292 9.55 -16.65 -31.39
N ILE A 293 9.36 -17.95 -31.57
CA ILE A 293 10.33 -18.92 -32.08
C ILE A 293 10.76 -18.61 -33.53
N ASP A 294 9.92 -17.92 -34.32
CA ASP A 294 10.25 -17.60 -35.71
C ASP A 294 11.24 -16.44 -35.86
N THR A 295 11.24 -15.50 -34.90
CA THR A 295 12.26 -14.44 -34.82
C THR A 295 13.59 -15.00 -34.29
N MET A 296 13.53 -16.02 -33.41
CA MET A 296 14.72 -16.73 -32.89
C MET A 296 15.50 -17.51 -33.96
N ARG A 297 14.83 -18.05 -35.01
CA ARG A 297 15.51 -18.84 -36.07
C ARG A 297 16.32 -17.99 -37.04
N ARG A 298 15.94 -16.74 -37.28
CA ARG A 298 16.62 -15.87 -38.26
C ARG A 298 17.90 -15.21 -37.75
N THR A 299 18.25 -15.41 -36.47
CA THR A 299 19.31 -14.63 -35.80
C THR A 299 20.35 -15.54 -35.13
N ALA A 300 20.70 -16.65 -35.79
CA ALA A 300 21.66 -17.64 -35.27
C ALA A 300 23.09 -17.09 -35.04
N LYS A 301 23.44 -15.95 -35.65
CA LYS A 301 24.78 -15.35 -35.53
C LYS A 301 25.01 -14.60 -34.21
N ILE A 302 23.96 -14.17 -33.51
CA ILE A 302 24.07 -13.44 -32.23
C ILE A 302 23.94 -14.39 -31.02
N LYS A 303 23.36 -15.57 -31.23
CA LYS A 303 23.25 -16.65 -30.22
C LYS A 303 24.59 -17.12 -29.66
N GLN A 304 25.70 -16.81 -30.33
CA GLN A 304 27.06 -17.13 -29.90
C GLN A 304 27.69 -16.10 -28.95
N MET A 305 27.09 -14.92 -28.74
CA MET A 305 27.76 -13.80 -28.05
C MET A 305 27.03 -13.22 -26.83
N ALA A 306 25.76 -13.52 -26.58
CA ALA A 306 25.01 -12.85 -25.50
C ALA A 306 24.47 -13.84 -24.47
N ASP A 307 25.03 -13.75 -23.26
CA ASP A 307 24.51 -14.41 -22.05
C ASP A 307 23.18 -13.74 -21.66
N ILE A 308 22.11 -14.54 -21.59
CA ILE A 308 20.72 -14.07 -21.50
C ILE A 308 20.38 -13.85 -20.02
N ARG A 309 20.57 -12.62 -19.54
CA ARG A 309 20.05 -12.14 -18.25
C ARG A 309 19.50 -10.71 -18.39
N PRO A 310 18.55 -10.26 -17.54
CA PRO A 310 18.14 -8.86 -17.48
C PRO A 310 19.38 -8.00 -17.28
N LEU A 311 19.70 -7.14 -18.25
CA LEU A 311 20.91 -6.31 -18.18
C LEU A 311 20.76 -5.31 -17.04
N ALA A 312 21.63 -5.41 -16.04
CA ALA A 312 21.77 -4.42 -14.99
C ALA A 312 22.29 -3.09 -15.59
N ILE A 313 22.27 -2.01 -14.80
CA ILE A 313 22.84 -0.73 -15.24
C ILE A 313 24.32 -0.86 -15.61
N ASP A 314 25.06 -1.71 -14.88
CA ASP A 314 26.47 -1.99 -15.14
C ASP A 314 26.67 -2.71 -16.48
N ASP A 315 25.74 -3.58 -16.86
CA ASP A 315 25.76 -4.25 -18.16
C ASP A 315 25.46 -3.25 -19.30
N THR A 316 24.55 -2.29 -19.05
CA THR A 316 24.22 -1.21 -20.01
C THR A 316 25.38 -0.23 -20.18
N ASP A 317 25.99 0.19 -19.07
CA ASP A 317 27.17 1.05 -19.08
C ASP A 317 28.35 0.34 -19.75
N SER A 318 28.49 -0.97 -19.56
CA SER A 318 29.50 -1.78 -20.27
C SER A 318 29.26 -1.83 -21.77
N ILE A 319 28.01 -1.97 -22.23
CA ILE A 319 27.67 -1.91 -23.66
C ILE A 319 27.99 -0.53 -24.24
N ILE A 320 27.62 0.56 -23.54
CA ILE A 320 27.91 1.93 -23.99
C ILE A 320 29.42 2.17 -24.08
N ARG A 321 30.18 1.76 -23.05
CA ARG A 321 31.64 1.88 -23.02
C ARG A 321 32.31 1.01 -24.09
N SER A 322 31.84 -0.21 -24.31
CA SER A 322 32.35 -1.11 -25.35
C SER A 322 32.15 -0.52 -26.74
N TYR A 323 30.94 -0.03 -27.04
CA TYR A 323 30.68 0.62 -28.33
C TYR A 323 31.58 1.85 -28.56
N HIS A 324 31.81 2.64 -27.50
CA HIS A 324 32.73 3.78 -27.58
C HIS A 324 34.20 3.35 -27.81
N LEU A 325 34.67 2.32 -27.12
CA LEU A 325 36.02 1.75 -27.31
C LEU A 325 36.21 1.15 -28.71
N ASP A 326 35.18 0.50 -29.26
CA ASP A 326 35.20 -0.05 -30.62
C ASP A 326 35.31 1.06 -31.68
N LEU A 327 34.69 2.22 -31.45
CA LEU A 327 34.84 3.39 -32.32
C LEU A 327 36.25 3.99 -32.26
N GLN A 328 36.90 3.98 -31.10
CA GLN A 328 38.27 4.50 -30.95
C GLN A 328 39.33 3.58 -31.54
N THR A 329 39.09 2.27 -31.57
CA THR A 329 40.00 1.26 -32.13
C THR A 329 39.87 1.08 -33.65
N GLN A 330 38.85 1.69 -34.27
CA GLN A 330 38.66 1.73 -35.73
C GLN A 330 39.30 2.97 -36.41
N VAL A 331 40.06 3.78 -35.66
CA VAL A 331 40.85 4.92 -36.15
C VAL A 331 42.32 4.53 -36.29
#